data_AF-A0A812QCG2-F1
#
_entry.id   AF-A0A812QCG2-F1
#
_cell.length_a   1.000
_cell.length_b   1.000
_cell.length_c   1.000
_cell.angle_alpha   90.00
_cell.angle_beta   90.00
_cell.angle_gamma   90.00
#
_symmetry.space_group_name_H-M   'P 1'
#
loop_
_entity.id
_entity.type
_entity.pdbx_description
1 polymer ?
#
loop_
_entity_poly.entity_id
_entity_poly.type
_entity_poly.pdbx_seq_one_letter_code
_entity_poly.pdbx_strand_id
1 'polypeptide(L)'
;MWCKILSSRSDVPLVGVSSADKVDFFLALRWVDSPVPEGNFSVEADREVCCRITKAALEAKLGQLAGKRKHLNVFRYLAGRYEDFIGTPPRTRTPESFASNFHITSLEKSAKQRKGVTAVACAVLSGDVGMLRHLVKCRAQLDIQMPELWEVGLPPGCTALNLACTRGSRGLDILEELLKLRCDANACDQVGGPALCSCDDDRAVELLVRYNADINFAKPPTKTPALCGVCARGAEHRLLCDGAEMVLVCQAFSRASLTNVYRRFDHVVASIQLPFCRE
;
A
#
# COMPACT_ATOMS: atom_id res chain seq x y z
N MET A 1 -8.50 -17.56 -1.70
CA MET A 1 -8.92 -16.20 -2.14
C MET A 1 -9.52 -15.45 -0.95
N TRP A 2 -9.08 -14.22 -0.70
CA TRP A 2 -9.59 -13.35 0.36
C TRP A 2 -10.36 -12.19 -0.27
N CYS A 3 -11.69 -12.09 -0.12
CA CYS A 3 -12.42 -11.01 -0.79
C CYS A 3 -13.51 -10.36 0.09
N LYS A 4 -13.10 -9.34 0.87
CA LYS A 4 -14.03 -8.54 1.71
C LYS A 4 -14.89 -7.60 0.87
N ILE A 5 -14.50 -7.36 -0.38
CA ILE A 5 -15.28 -6.61 -1.37
C ILE A 5 -16.71 -7.20 -1.50
N LEU A 6 -16.85 -8.51 -1.35
CA LEU A 6 -18.14 -9.21 -1.43
C LEU A 6 -19.10 -8.92 -0.26
N SER A 7 -18.60 -8.42 0.87
CA SER A 7 -19.43 -8.17 2.06
C SER A 7 -19.83 -6.70 2.19
N SER A 8 -21.11 -6.46 2.45
CA SER A 8 -21.63 -5.16 2.90
C SER A 8 -21.44 -4.94 4.40
N ARG A 9 -21.24 -6.02 5.15
CA ARG A 9 -20.98 -6.03 6.59
C ARG A 9 -19.49 -5.92 6.87
N SER A 10 -19.17 -5.17 7.90
CA SER A 10 -17.80 -4.77 8.21
C SER A 10 -17.15 -5.58 9.34
N ASP A 11 -17.97 -6.34 10.08
CA ASP A 11 -17.65 -7.26 11.17
C ASP A 11 -17.48 -8.71 10.72
N VAL A 12 -17.69 -9.01 9.43
CA VAL A 12 -17.63 -10.38 8.92
C VAL A 12 -16.17 -10.81 8.76
N PRO A 13 -15.72 -11.89 9.41
CA PRO A 13 -14.38 -12.43 9.23
C PRO A 13 -14.22 -12.90 7.78
N LEU A 14 -13.01 -12.73 7.23
CA LEU A 14 -12.68 -13.37 5.96
C LEU A 14 -12.36 -14.83 6.23
N VAL A 15 -12.97 -15.69 5.41
CA VAL A 15 -12.68 -17.12 5.37
C VAL A 15 -11.65 -17.34 4.27
N GLY A 16 -10.43 -17.70 4.67
CA GLY A 16 -9.39 -18.15 3.77
C GLY A 16 -9.49 -19.66 3.58
N VAL A 17 -9.76 -20.11 2.35
CA VAL A 17 -9.65 -21.52 1.99
C VAL A 17 -8.33 -21.71 1.24
N SER A 18 -7.40 -22.47 1.82
CA SER A 18 -6.08 -22.73 1.22
C SER A 18 -5.95 -24.15 0.67
N SER A 19 -6.77 -25.09 1.14
CA SER A 19 -6.88 -26.46 0.63
C SER A 19 -8.26 -27.01 0.95
N ALA A 20 -8.58 -28.22 0.44
CA ALA A 20 -9.88 -28.87 0.69
C ALA A 20 -10.16 -29.13 2.19
N ASP A 21 -9.12 -29.19 3.00
CA ASP A 21 -9.14 -29.49 4.44
C ASP A 21 -8.67 -28.34 5.34
N LYS A 22 -8.22 -27.21 4.76
CA LYS A 22 -7.73 -26.06 5.53
C LYS A 22 -8.55 -24.81 5.25
N VAL A 23 -9.21 -24.35 6.32
CA VAL A 23 -9.94 -23.10 6.40
C VAL A 23 -9.42 -22.30 7.57
N ASP A 24 -9.08 -21.04 7.30
CA ASP A 24 -8.63 -20.10 8.29
C ASP A 24 -9.60 -18.90 8.37
N PHE A 25 -9.81 -18.37 9.57
CA PHE A 25 -10.63 -17.18 9.81
C PHE A 25 -9.72 -16.01 10.19
N PHE A 26 -9.83 -14.90 9.46
CA PHE A 26 -8.99 -13.74 9.72
C PHE A 26 -9.79 -12.44 9.74
N LEU A 27 -9.32 -11.51 10.57
CA LEU A 27 -9.68 -10.11 10.45
C LEU A 27 -9.01 -9.55 9.20
N ALA A 28 -9.85 -9.14 8.25
CA ALA A 28 -9.46 -8.65 6.95
C ALA A 28 -8.93 -7.20 7.00
N LEU A 29 -7.89 -6.96 7.79
CA LEU A 29 -7.38 -5.62 7.99
C LEU A 29 -6.51 -5.14 6.81
N ARG A 30 -5.98 -6.05 5.97
CA ARG A 30 -4.99 -5.68 4.92
C ARG A 30 -5.16 -6.39 3.57
N TRP A 31 -6.38 -6.88 3.28
CA TRP A 31 -6.67 -7.56 2.01
C TRP A 31 -6.38 -6.70 0.77
N VAL A 32 -6.36 -5.37 0.92
CA VAL A 32 -6.05 -4.42 -0.15
C VAL A 32 -4.57 -4.42 -0.57
N ASP A 33 -3.68 -4.94 0.26
CA ASP A 33 -2.24 -5.02 -0.01
C ASP A 33 -1.89 -6.26 -0.86
N SER A 34 -2.83 -7.18 -1.06
CA SER A 34 -2.62 -8.41 -1.83
C SER A 34 -3.70 -8.55 -2.91
N PRO A 35 -3.65 -7.72 -3.97
CA PRO A 35 -4.64 -7.75 -5.03
C PRO A 35 -4.56 -9.08 -5.80
N VAL A 36 -5.72 -9.61 -6.18
CA VAL A 36 -5.86 -10.90 -6.87
C VAL A 36 -4.92 -11.10 -8.05
N PRO A 37 -4.71 -10.12 -8.96
CA PRO A 37 -3.80 -10.26 -10.09
C PRO A 37 -2.34 -10.54 -9.71
N GLU A 38 -1.89 -10.14 -8.52
CA GLU A 38 -0.52 -10.32 -8.02
C GLU A 38 -0.39 -11.57 -7.13
N GLY A 39 -1.49 -12.30 -6.89
CA GLY A 39 -1.48 -13.50 -6.08
C GLY A 39 -0.61 -14.62 -6.67
N ASN A 40 -0.09 -15.49 -5.80
CA ASN A 40 0.59 -16.71 -6.22
C ASN A 40 -0.46 -17.82 -6.40
N PHE A 41 -0.70 -18.28 -7.63
CA PHE A 41 -1.70 -19.29 -7.94
C PHE A 41 -1.03 -20.63 -8.22
N SER A 42 -1.43 -21.68 -7.50
CA SER A 42 -1.02 -23.05 -7.84
C SER A 42 -1.56 -23.50 -9.20
N VAL A 43 -2.71 -22.95 -9.61
CA VAL A 43 -3.34 -23.19 -10.91
C VAL A 43 -3.59 -21.83 -11.57
N GLU A 44 -2.75 -21.47 -12.54
CA GLU A 44 -2.81 -20.14 -13.18
C GLU A 44 -4.14 -19.85 -13.89
N ALA A 45 -4.85 -20.87 -14.37
CA ALA A 45 -6.19 -20.70 -14.96
C ALA A 45 -7.21 -20.11 -13.95
N ASP A 46 -7.04 -20.37 -12.66
CA ASP A 46 -7.92 -19.84 -11.62
C ASP A 46 -7.75 -18.32 -11.48
N ARG A 47 -6.59 -17.75 -11.84
CA ARG A 47 -6.32 -16.31 -11.77
C ARG A 47 -7.37 -15.52 -12.56
N GLU A 48 -7.69 -15.97 -13.78
CA GLU A 48 -8.68 -15.29 -14.62
C GLU A 48 -10.08 -15.36 -14.00
N VAL A 49 -10.48 -16.53 -13.47
CA VAL A 49 -11.76 -16.72 -12.77
C VAL A 49 -11.84 -15.79 -11.57
N CYS A 50 -10.77 -15.73 -10.78
CA CYS A 50 -10.65 -14.91 -9.59
C CYS A 50 -10.72 -13.41 -9.90
N CYS A 51 -10.03 -12.95 -10.95
CA CYS A 51 -10.09 -11.57 -11.42
C CYS A 51 -11.51 -11.19 -11.88
N ARG A 52 -12.21 -12.07 -12.61
CA ARG A 52 -13.61 -11.82 -13.02
C ARG A 52 -14.55 -11.68 -11.83
N ILE A 53 -14.45 -12.57 -10.84
CA ILE A 53 -15.25 -12.50 -9.61
C ILE A 53 -14.95 -11.20 -8.86
N THR A 54 -13.67 -10.85 -8.73
CA THR A 54 -13.22 -9.63 -8.04
C THR A 54 -13.74 -8.36 -8.72
N LYS A 55 -13.70 -8.31 -10.06
CA LYS A 55 -14.26 -7.22 -10.83
C LYS A 55 -15.77 -7.05 -10.57
N ALA A 56 -16.54 -8.12 -10.69
CA ALA A 56 -18.00 -8.07 -10.46
C ALA A 56 -18.33 -7.63 -9.02
N ALA A 57 -17.59 -8.16 -8.04
CA ALA A 57 -17.71 -7.77 -6.64
C ALA A 57 -17.41 -6.28 -6.43
N LEU A 58 -16.32 -5.80 -7.02
CA LEU A 58 -15.86 -4.41 -6.87
C LEU A 58 -16.84 -3.44 -7.51
N GLU A 59 -17.35 -3.74 -8.69
CA GLU A 59 -18.37 -2.94 -9.37
C GLU A 59 -19.67 -2.86 -8.56
N ALA A 60 -20.14 -3.99 -8.03
CA ALA A 60 -21.30 -4.01 -7.14
C ALA A 60 -21.06 -3.17 -5.88
N LYS A 61 -19.88 -3.29 -5.26
CA LYS A 61 -19.50 -2.53 -4.07
C LYS A 61 -19.44 -1.03 -4.38
N LEU A 62 -18.79 -0.63 -5.47
CA LEU A 62 -18.71 0.76 -5.90
C LEU A 62 -20.11 1.34 -6.15
N GLY A 63 -21.01 0.58 -6.80
CA GLY A 63 -22.40 0.98 -6.99
C GLY A 63 -23.14 1.23 -5.67
N GLN A 64 -22.94 0.37 -4.66
CA GLN A 64 -23.53 0.55 -3.32
C GLN A 64 -23.00 1.79 -2.58
N LEU A 65 -21.74 2.16 -2.80
CA LEU A 65 -21.10 3.29 -2.13
C LEU A 65 -21.33 4.63 -2.85
N ALA A 66 -21.47 4.62 -4.18
CA ALA A 66 -21.60 5.78 -5.05
C ALA A 66 -22.72 6.77 -4.63
N GLY A 67 -23.82 6.27 -4.06
CA GLY A 67 -24.96 7.08 -3.61
C GLY A 67 -24.88 7.57 -2.15
N LYS A 68 -23.87 7.16 -1.37
CA LYS A 68 -23.84 7.40 0.08
C LYS A 68 -22.71 8.35 0.45
N ARG A 69 -23.04 9.62 0.72
CA ARG A 69 -22.07 10.67 1.10
C ARG A 69 -21.13 10.27 2.24
N LYS A 70 -21.63 9.52 3.24
CA LYS A 70 -20.82 9.02 4.38
C LYS A 70 -19.70 8.06 3.96
N HIS A 71 -19.84 7.37 2.82
CA HIS A 71 -18.87 6.40 2.35
C HIS A 71 -18.06 6.89 1.14
N LEU A 72 -18.12 8.19 0.83
CA LEU A 72 -17.43 8.75 -0.33
C LEU A 72 -15.92 8.54 -0.28
N ASN A 73 -15.31 8.54 0.90
CA ASN A 73 -13.87 8.28 1.05
C ASN A 73 -13.50 6.85 0.69
N VAL A 74 -14.26 5.86 1.19
CA VAL A 74 -14.06 4.44 0.84
C VAL A 74 -14.33 4.20 -0.64
N PHE A 75 -15.38 4.83 -1.19
CA PHE A 75 -15.66 4.81 -2.62
C PHE A 75 -14.45 5.29 -3.43
N ARG A 76 -13.92 6.49 -3.10
CA ARG A 76 -12.76 7.07 -3.79
C ARG A 76 -11.52 6.20 -3.65
N TYR A 77 -11.31 5.58 -2.49
CA TYR A 77 -10.19 4.68 -2.28
C TYR A 77 -10.27 3.46 -3.21
N LEU A 78 -11.42 2.78 -3.21
CA LEU A 78 -11.66 1.59 -4.02
C LEU A 78 -11.69 1.90 -5.52
N ALA A 79 -12.29 3.02 -5.92
CA ALA A 79 -12.32 3.47 -7.31
C ALA A 79 -10.92 3.86 -7.80
N GLY A 80 -10.09 4.43 -6.92
CA GLY A 80 -8.72 4.81 -7.23
C GLY A 80 -7.87 3.57 -7.52
N ARG A 81 -7.97 2.54 -6.68
CA ARG A 81 -7.26 1.28 -6.86
C ARG A 81 -7.99 0.27 -7.75
N TYR A 82 -8.98 0.70 -8.52
CA TYR A 82 -9.79 -0.21 -9.34
C TYR A 82 -8.91 -1.03 -10.28
N GLU A 83 -8.00 -0.36 -11.00
CA GLU A 83 -7.03 -1.00 -11.88
C GLU A 83 -6.13 -2.01 -11.16
N ASP A 84 -5.77 -1.76 -9.90
CA ASP A 84 -4.96 -2.66 -9.06
C ASP A 84 -5.69 -3.96 -8.79
N PHE A 85 -6.96 -3.87 -8.39
CA PHE A 85 -7.75 -5.05 -8.01
C PHE A 85 -8.10 -5.95 -9.19
N ILE A 86 -8.15 -5.41 -10.41
CA ILE A 86 -8.50 -6.18 -11.62
C ILE A 86 -7.31 -6.50 -12.52
N GLY A 87 -6.14 -5.92 -12.25
CA GLY A 87 -4.89 -6.26 -12.94
C GLY A 87 -4.72 -5.59 -14.30
N THR A 88 -5.46 -4.51 -14.55
CA THR A 88 -5.31 -3.71 -15.77
C THR A 88 -4.30 -2.59 -15.57
N PRO A 89 -3.59 -2.10 -16.59
CA PRO A 89 -2.65 -1.00 -16.42
C PRO A 89 -3.35 0.30 -15.92
N PRO A 90 -2.61 1.19 -15.23
CA PRO A 90 -3.11 2.50 -14.84
C PRO A 90 -3.71 3.27 -16.02
N ARG A 91 -4.84 3.95 -15.79
CA ARG A 91 -5.50 4.76 -16.82
C ARG A 91 -5.13 6.23 -16.67
N THR A 92 -4.69 6.83 -17.76
CA THR A 92 -4.61 8.30 -17.87
C THR A 92 -6.00 8.84 -18.21
N ARG A 93 -6.54 9.72 -17.37
CA ARG A 93 -7.90 10.26 -17.53
C ARG A 93 -7.86 11.73 -17.92
N THR A 94 -8.85 12.16 -18.70
CA THR A 94 -9.08 13.61 -18.87
C THR A 94 -9.60 14.20 -17.55
N PRO A 95 -9.44 15.51 -17.32
CA PRO A 95 -9.98 16.20 -16.15
C PRO A 95 -11.47 15.89 -15.89
N GLU A 96 -12.29 15.86 -16.95
CA GLU A 96 -13.73 15.64 -16.88
C GLU A 96 -14.05 14.18 -16.51
N SER A 97 -13.38 13.22 -17.15
CA SER A 97 -13.54 11.80 -16.84
C SER A 97 -13.09 11.47 -15.42
N PHE A 98 -11.96 12.07 -14.98
CA PHE A 98 -11.48 11.92 -13.61
C PHE A 98 -12.48 12.51 -12.60
N ALA A 99 -13.00 13.70 -12.87
CA ALA A 99 -13.96 14.34 -11.98
C ALA A 99 -15.24 13.51 -11.84
N SER A 100 -15.74 12.97 -12.95
CA SER A 100 -16.89 12.07 -12.97
C SER A 100 -16.63 10.79 -12.17
N ASN A 101 -15.53 10.08 -12.42
CA ASN A 101 -15.20 8.82 -11.76
C ASN A 101 -15.09 8.93 -10.23
N PHE A 102 -14.57 10.05 -9.72
CA PHE A 102 -14.36 10.25 -8.28
C PHE A 102 -15.44 11.09 -7.59
N HIS A 103 -16.54 11.40 -8.30
CA HIS A 103 -17.63 12.25 -7.82
C HIS A 103 -17.08 13.59 -7.29
N ILE A 104 -16.22 14.22 -8.08
CA ILE A 104 -15.64 15.53 -7.82
C ILE A 104 -16.44 16.57 -8.59
N THR A 105 -16.99 17.55 -7.89
CA THR A 105 -17.83 18.59 -8.50
C THR A 105 -17.05 19.61 -9.32
N SER A 106 -15.83 19.94 -8.89
CA SER A 106 -14.92 20.87 -9.59
C SER A 106 -13.49 20.54 -9.19
N LEU A 107 -12.61 20.39 -10.18
CA LEU A 107 -11.20 20.09 -9.95
C LEU A 107 -10.45 21.25 -9.29
N GLU A 108 -10.78 22.48 -9.65
CA GLU A 108 -10.18 23.67 -9.05
C GLU A 108 -10.53 23.79 -7.56
N LYS A 109 -11.79 23.50 -7.21
CA LYS A 109 -12.22 23.48 -5.81
C LYS A 109 -11.61 22.29 -5.06
N SER A 110 -11.53 21.12 -5.69
CA SER A 110 -10.99 19.91 -5.04
C SER A 110 -9.47 19.96 -4.87
N ALA A 111 -8.74 20.68 -5.72
CA ALA A 111 -7.31 20.96 -5.53
C ALA A 111 -7.05 21.71 -4.20
N LYS A 112 -8.00 22.56 -3.78
CA LYS A 112 -7.93 23.30 -2.52
C LYS A 112 -8.55 22.54 -1.33
N GLN A 113 -9.14 21.37 -1.56
CA GLN A 113 -9.71 20.55 -0.49
C GLN A 113 -8.59 20.05 0.44
N ARG A 114 -8.83 20.09 1.75
CA ARG A 114 -7.87 19.69 2.81
C ARG A 114 -8.39 18.60 3.74
N LYS A 115 -9.49 17.96 3.40
CA LYS A 115 -10.17 16.94 4.23
C LYS A 115 -10.64 15.78 3.38
N GLY A 116 -10.70 14.58 3.94
CA GLY A 116 -11.15 13.39 3.24
C GLY A 116 -10.13 12.86 2.23
N VAL A 117 -10.56 11.93 1.39
CA VAL A 117 -9.76 11.47 0.24
C VAL A 117 -9.82 12.57 -0.83
N THR A 118 -8.71 13.27 -1.01
CA THR A 118 -8.57 14.43 -1.91
C THR A 118 -8.40 14.01 -3.36
N ALA A 119 -8.51 14.96 -4.29
CA ALA A 119 -8.23 14.69 -5.71
C ALA A 119 -6.79 14.20 -5.95
N VAL A 120 -5.82 14.71 -5.16
CA VAL A 120 -4.42 14.24 -5.20
C VAL A 120 -4.36 12.79 -4.77
N ALA A 121 -4.99 12.42 -3.65
CA ALA A 121 -5.04 11.04 -3.21
C ALA A 121 -5.70 10.12 -4.26
N CYS A 122 -6.79 10.54 -4.90
CA CYS A 122 -7.41 9.79 -5.99
C CYS A 122 -6.45 9.57 -7.18
N ALA A 123 -5.74 10.61 -7.61
CA ALA A 123 -4.76 10.51 -8.70
C ALA A 123 -3.60 9.56 -8.33
N VAL A 124 -3.16 9.63 -7.08
CA VAL A 124 -2.10 8.75 -6.57
C VAL A 124 -2.57 7.31 -6.48
N LEU A 125 -3.79 7.06 -6.01
CA LEU A 125 -4.37 5.71 -5.95
C LEU A 125 -4.61 5.12 -7.34
N SER A 126 -4.90 5.95 -8.35
CA SER A 126 -5.07 5.49 -9.73
C SER A 126 -3.78 5.41 -10.52
N GLY A 127 -2.66 5.91 -9.98
CA GLY A 127 -1.38 5.99 -10.69
C GLY A 127 -1.41 6.97 -11.86
N ASP A 128 -2.32 7.96 -11.81
CA ASP A 128 -2.48 8.93 -12.89
C ASP A 128 -1.50 10.10 -12.70
N VAL A 129 -0.27 9.88 -13.17
CA VAL A 129 0.83 10.87 -13.12
C VAL A 129 0.43 12.16 -13.84
N GLY A 130 -0.29 12.06 -14.96
CA GLY A 130 -0.77 13.21 -15.73
C GLY A 130 -1.74 14.07 -14.92
N MET A 131 -2.71 13.44 -14.27
CA MET A 131 -3.66 14.13 -13.40
C MET A 131 -2.99 14.71 -12.15
N LEU A 132 -2.05 14.00 -11.54
CA LEU A 132 -1.27 14.52 -10.41
C LEU A 132 -0.56 15.82 -10.80
N ARG A 133 0.15 15.84 -11.92
CA ARG A 133 0.80 17.06 -12.45
C ARG A 133 -0.20 18.18 -12.72
N HIS A 134 -1.37 17.86 -13.25
CA HIS A 134 -2.43 18.84 -13.48
C HIS A 134 -2.94 19.45 -12.16
N LEU A 135 -3.20 18.63 -11.14
CA LEU A 135 -3.65 19.10 -9.82
C LEU A 135 -2.59 19.98 -9.14
N VAL A 136 -1.30 19.65 -9.27
CA VAL A 136 -0.20 20.46 -8.76
C VAL A 136 -0.15 21.84 -9.46
N LYS A 137 -0.35 21.89 -10.78
CA LYS A 137 -0.49 23.18 -11.50
C LYS A 137 -1.66 24.01 -10.97
N CYS A 138 -2.73 23.36 -10.53
CA CYS A 138 -3.86 23.98 -9.83
C CYS A 138 -3.59 24.30 -8.34
N ARG A 139 -2.33 24.25 -7.89
CA ARG A 139 -1.87 24.51 -6.52
C ARG A 139 -2.45 23.55 -5.47
N ALA A 140 -2.65 22.29 -5.83
CA ALA A 140 -2.99 21.26 -4.86
C ALA A 140 -1.84 21.01 -3.87
N GLN A 141 -2.17 20.76 -2.59
CA GLN A 141 -1.19 20.33 -1.58
C GLN A 141 -1.04 18.81 -1.62
N LEU A 142 0.20 18.34 -1.43
CA LEU A 142 0.55 16.91 -1.52
C LEU A 142 0.70 16.26 -0.13
N ASP A 143 0.92 17.07 0.89
CA ASP A 143 1.15 16.70 2.29
C ASP A 143 -0.13 16.55 3.11
N ILE A 144 -1.30 16.49 2.45
CA ILE A 144 -2.58 16.38 3.12
C ILE A 144 -2.71 15.01 3.77
N GLN A 145 -2.89 15.01 5.08
CA GLN A 145 -3.22 13.84 5.88
C GLN A 145 -4.69 13.44 5.70
N MET A 146 -4.93 12.19 5.32
CA MET A 146 -6.26 11.64 5.10
C MET A 146 -6.90 11.12 6.39
N PRO A 147 -8.24 11.01 6.45
CA PRO A 147 -8.91 10.33 7.55
C PRO A 147 -8.55 8.83 7.56
N GLU A 148 -8.71 8.22 8.73
CA GLU A 148 -8.70 6.77 8.89
C GLU A 148 -9.79 6.11 8.02
N LEU A 149 -9.44 5.02 7.33
CA LEU A 149 -10.37 4.19 6.58
C LEU A 149 -10.17 2.73 7.01
N TRP A 150 -10.70 2.40 8.18
CA TRP A 150 -10.60 1.08 8.80
C TRP A 150 -11.16 -0.04 7.91
N GLU A 151 -12.14 0.24 7.04
CA GLU A 151 -12.73 -0.77 6.14
C GLU A 151 -11.71 -1.34 5.16
N VAL A 152 -10.69 -0.54 4.83
CA VAL A 152 -9.59 -0.86 3.91
C VAL A 152 -8.24 -0.87 4.62
N GLY A 153 -8.21 -0.82 5.95
CA GLY A 153 -6.98 -0.89 6.73
C GLY A 153 -6.07 0.33 6.65
N LEU A 154 -6.59 1.48 6.20
CA LEU A 154 -5.76 2.67 6.06
C LEU A 154 -5.66 3.41 7.40
N PRO A 155 -4.45 3.55 7.99
CA PRO A 155 -4.30 4.24 9.26
C PRO A 155 -4.61 5.74 9.16
N PRO A 156 -4.93 6.39 10.28
CA PRO A 156 -5.20 7.82 10.30
C PRO A 156 -3.97 8.61 9.86
N GLY A 157 -4.21 9.64 9.05
CA GLY A 157 -3.21 10.60 8.67
C GLY A 157 -2.26 10.17 7.57
N CYS A 158 -2.51 9.05 6.87
CA CYS A 158 -1.75 8.71 5.67
C CYS A 158 -1.70 9.90 4.70
N THR A 159 -0.51 10.14 4.15
CA THR A 159 -0.30 11.14 3.10
C THR A 159 -0.39 10.48 1.71
N ALA A 160 -0.37 11.31 0.67
CA ALA A 160 -0.25 10.83 -0.70
C ALA A 160 1.00 9.95 -0.90
N LEU A 161 2.11 10.26 -0.23
CA LEU A 161 3.34 9.47 -0.33
C LEU A 161 3.19 8.08 0.29
N ASN A 162 2.53 7.98 1.47
CA ASN A 162 2.22 6.67 2.07
C ASN A 162 1.38 5.80 1.13
N LEU A 163 0.37 6.38 0.46
CA LEU A 163 -0.47 5.64 -0.48
C LEU A 163 0.27 5.11 -1.69
N ALA A 164 1.26 5.86 -2.21
CA ALA A 164 2.06 5.37 -3.31
C ALA A 164 2.88 4.15 -2.90
N CYS A 165 3.38 4.12 -1.65
CA CYS A 165 4.18 3.03 -1.11
C CYS A 165 3.37 1.74 -0.90
N THR A 166 2.11 1.83 -0.49
CA THR A 166 1.23 0.65 -0.27
C THR A 166 0.76 -0.03 -1.56
N ARG A 167 1.11 0.50 -2.72
CA ARG A 167 0.75 -0.06 -4.03
C ARG A 167 1.83 -0.96 -4.64
N GLY A 168 2.92 -1.20 -3.90
CA GLY A 168 4.04 -2.02 -4.34
C GLY A 168 4.59 -1.58 -5.71
N SER A 169 4.91 -2.54 -6.56
CA SER A 169 5.49 -2.31 -7.89
C SER A 169 4.65 -1.38 -8.80
N ARG A 170 3.31 -1.40 -8.64
CA ARG A 170 2.39 -0.58 -9.46
C ARG A 170 2.32 0.88 -9.01
N GLY A 171 2.91 1.19 -7.85
CA GLY A 171 3.04 2.55 -7.31
C GLY A 171 4.34 3.27 -7.66
N LEU A 172 5.31 2.62 -8.31
CA LEU A 172 6.66 3.17 -8.46
C LEU A 172 6.71 4.47 -9.28
N ASP A 173 6.02 4.53 -10.43
CA ASP A 173 6.04 5.72 -11.29
C ASP A 173 5.43 6.94 -10.60
N ILE A 174 4.33 6.73 -9.86
CA ILE A 174 3.64 7.81 -9.14
C ILE A 174 4.39 8.20 -7.87
N LEU A 175 5.06 7.25 -7.21
CA LEU A 175 5.96 7.51 -6.09
C LEU A 175 7.14 8.39 -6.52
N GLU A 176 7.79 8.04 -7.63
CA GLU A 176 8.89 8.83 -8.18
C GLU A 176 8.44 10.24 -8.54
N GLU A 177 7.24 10.37 -9.13
CA GLU A 177 6.68 11.68 -9.44
C GLU A 177 6.45 12.52 -8.18
N LEU A 178 5.85 11.95 -7.12
CA LEU A 178 5.65 12.67 -5.85
C LEU A 178 6.96 13.16 -5.25
N LEU A 179 8.02 12.34 -5.32
CA LEU A 179 9.35 12.72 -4.82
C LEU A 179 9.99 13.83 -5.69
N LYS A 180 9.83 13.78 -7.01
CA LYS A 180 10.25 14.87 -7.93
C LYS A 180 9.51 16.18 -7.63
N LEU A 181 8.26 16.09 -7.19
CA LEU A 181 7.43 17.21 -6.75
C LEU A 181 7.79 17.71 -5.33
N ARG A 182 8.89 17.20 -4.75
CA ARG A 182 9.43 17.58 -3.44
C ARG A 182 8.51 17.26 -2.26
N CYS A 183 7.74 16.18 -2.36
CA CYS A 183 7.14 15.58 -1.16
C CYS A 183 8.23 15.22 -0.14
N ASP A 184 7.96 15.47 1.14
CA ASP A 184 8.87 15.05 2.21
C ASP A 184 8.91 13.52 2.28
N ALA A 185 10.08 12.94 2.02
CA ALA A 185 10.30 11.50 2.04
C ALA A 185 10.10 10.90 3.45
N ASN A 186 10.20 11.71 4.50
CA ASN A 186 9.98 11.33 5.89
C ASN A 186 8.60 11.74 6.41
N ALA A 187 7.67 12.11 5.51
CA ALA A 187 6.30 12.42 5.87
C ALA A 187 5.66 11.25 6.62
N CYS A 188 5.05 11.56 7.77
CA CYS A 188 4.47 10.58 8.67
C CYS A 188 2.95 10.63 8.67
N ASP A 189 2.37 9.45 8.91
CA ASP A 189 0.99 9.35 9.37
C ASP A 189 0.82 9.86 10.82
N GLN A 190 -0.39 9.80 11.35
CA GLN A 190 -0.67 10.23 12.74
C GLN A 190 -0.19 9.22 13.79
N VAL A 191 0.20 8.02 13.38
CA VAL A 191 0.79 6.97 14.24
C VAL A 191 2.32 7.09 14.27
N GLY A 192 2.89 8.07 13.57
CA GLY A 192 4.33 8.32 13.51
C GLY A 192 5.07 7.41 12.52
N GLY A 193 4.35 6.67 11.67
CA GLY A 193 4.92 5.85 10.61
C GLY A 193 5.28 6.70 9.39
N PRO A 194 6.58 6.82 9.02
CA PRO A 194 6.97 7.46 7.77
C PRO A 194 6.53 6.64 6.55
N ALA A 195 6.52 7.26 5.36
CA ALA A 195 6.16 6.59 4.10
C ALA A 195 6.93 5.28 3.86
N LEU A 196 8.21 5.25 4.27
CA LEU A 196 9.06 4.05 4.18
C LEU A 196 8.44 2.84 4.89
N CYS A 197 7.79 2.99 6.06
CA CYS A 197 7.12 1.90 6.77
C CYS A 197 5.99 1.23 5.98
N SER A 198 5.46 1.91 4.95
CA SER A 198 4.35 1.44 4.13
C SER A 198 4.80 0.74 2.86
N CYS A 199 6.11 0.60 2.61
CA CYS A 199 6.65 -0.05 1.42
C CYS A 199 6.60 -1.58 1.54
N ASP A 200 6.14 -2.21 0.46
CA ASP A 200 6.15 -3.67 0.27
C ASP A 200 7.12 -4.12 -0.84
N ASP A 201 7.77 -3.17 -1.54
CA ASP A 201 8.64 -3.40 -2.70
C ASP A 201 10.03 -2.79 -2.47
N ASP A 202 11.09 -3.57 -2.71
CA ASP A 202 12.48 -3.15 -2.55
C ASP A 202 12.83 -1.92 -3.40
N ARG A 203 12.25 -1.79 -4.60
CA ARG A 203 12.46 -0.64 -5.49
C ARG A 203 11.81 0.62 -4.92
N ALA A 204 10.69 0.50 -4.21
CA ALA A 204 10.05 1.64 -3.54
C ALA A 204 10.93 2.13 -2.38
N VAL A 205 11.51 1.21 -1.61
CA VAL A 205 12.48 1.53 -0.55
C VAL A 205 13.72 2.19 -1.14
N GLU A 206 14.31 1.62 -2.19
CA GLU A 206 15.48 2.18 -2.85
C GLU A 206 15.20 3.61 -3.35
N LEU A 207 14.03 3.83 -3.96
CA LEU A 207 13.62 5.12 -4.45
C LEU A 207 13.48 6.15 -3.32
N LEU A 208 12.83 5.81 -2.21
CA LEU A 208 12.74 6.70 -1.05
C LEU A 208 14.12 7.05 -0.48
N VAL A 209 15.02 6.08 -0.34
CA VAL A 209 16.39 6.29 0.14
C VAL A 209 17.18 7.21 -0.80
N ARG A 210 17.03 7.03 -2.12
CA ARG A 210 17.65 7.92 -3.13
C ARG A 210 17.18 9.37 -3.02
N TYR A 211 15.97 9.60 -2.51
CA TYR A 211 15.42 10.92 -2.22
C TYR A 211 15.55 11.30 -0.73
N ASN A 212 16.58 10.77 -0.05
CA ASN A 212 16.98 11.10 1.33
C ASN A 212 15.93 10.76 2.41
N ALA A 213 15.15 9.69 2.22
CA ALA A 213 14.40 9.09 3.33
C ALA A 213 15.38 8.56 4.40
N ASP A 214 15.10 8.84 5.66
CA ASP A 214 15.87 8.35 6.80
C ASP A 214 15.34 6.98 7.23
N ILE A 215 16.14 5.94 7.00
CA ILE A 215 15.82 4.54 7.35
C ILE A 215 15.72 4.31 8.87
N ASN A 216 16.38 5.17 9.65
CA ASN A 216 16.36 5.14 11.11
C ASN A 216 15.34 6.11 11.69
N PHE A 217 14.55 6.77 10.83
CA PHE A 217 13.53 7.71 11.26
C PHE A 217 12.57 7.02 12.22
N ALA A 218 12.43 7.60 13.41
CA ALA A 218 11.58 7.07 14.46
C ALA A 218 10.86 8.25 15.12
N LYS A 219 9.53 8.22 15.09
CA LYS A 219 8.69 9.26 15.70
C LYS A 219 7.78 8.63 16.77
N PRO A 220 7.49 9.35 17.87
CA PRO A 220 6.44 8.94 18.79
C PRO A 220 5.07 8.80 18.07
N PRO A 221 4.16 7.93 18.55
CA PRO A 221 4.24 7.16 19.80
C PRO A 221 5.08 5.88 19.74
N THR A 222 5.28 5.29 18.55
CA THR A 222 5.89 3.96 18.43
C THR A 222 7.39 3.98 18.73
N LYS A 223 8.09 5.07 18.34
CA LYS A 223 9.57 5.16 18.37
C LYS A 223 10.26 3.98 17.66
N THR A 224 9.53 3.29 16.80
CA THR A 224 10.03 2.18 16.01
C THR A 224 10.73 2.74 14.78
N PRO A 225 11.99 2.36 14.49
CA PRO A 225 12.67 2.78 13.27
C PRO A 225 11.88 2.40 12.02
N ALA A 226 11.94 3.25 11.01
CA ALA A 226 11.22 3.06 9.75
C ALA A 226 11.50 1.69 9.11
N LEU A 227 12.76 1.24 9.18
CA LEU A 227 13.18 -0.07 8.68
C LEU A 227 12.44 -1.25 9.34
N CYS A 228 12.14 -1.17 10.64
CA CYS A 228 11.40 -2.25 11.32
C CYS A 228 9.98 -2.41 10.75
N GLY A 229 9.35 -1.30 10.34
CA GLY A 229 8.04 -1.32 9.69
C GLY A 229 8.07 -2.05 8.35
N VAL A 230 9.09 -1.76 7.52
CA VAL A 230 9.32 -2.44 6.24
C VAL A 230 9.54 -3.95 6.45
N CYS A 231 10.40 -4.32 7.41
CA CYS A 231 10.71 -5.72 7.69
C CYS A 231 9.48 -6.50 8.18
N ALA A 232 8.63 -5.89 9.01
CA ALA A 232 7.41 -6.53 9.48
C ALA A 232 6.44 -6.87 8.33
N ARG A 233 6.34 -6.00 7.31
CA ARG A 233 5.48 -6.23 6.15
C ARG A 233 6.07 -7.25 5.17
N GLY A 234 7.39 -7.22 4.95
CA GLY A 234 8.09 -8.23 4.14
C GLY A 234 8.07 -9.62 4.76
N ALA A 235 8.05 -9.72 6.10
CA ALA A 235 7.94 -10.98 6.81
C ALA A 235 6.56 -11.64 6.69
N GLU A 236 5.49 -10.86 6.53
CA GLU A 236 4.15 -11.42 6.28
C GLU A 236 4.05 -12.10 4.90
N HIS A 237 4.80 -11.59 3.90
CA HIS A 237 4.99 -12.28 2.61
C HIS A 237 5.89 -13.52 2.72
N ARG A 238 6.68 -13.63 3.81
CA ARG A 238 7.60 -14.73 4.14
C ARG A 238 7.19 -15.49 5.40
N LEU A 239 5.89 -15.58 5.70
CA LEU A 239 5.32 -16.31 6.86
C LEU A 239 5.46 -17.86 6.76
N LEU A 240 6.68 -18.31 6.50
CA LEU A 240 7.26 -19.62 6.79
C LEU A 240 8.58 -19.50 7.59
N CYS A 241 9.01 -18.31 8.02
CA CYS A 241 10.27 -18.16 8.77
C CYS A 241 10.00 -17.74 10.22
N ASP A 242 10.43 -18.60 11.14
CA ASP A 242 10.19 -18.56 12.58
C ASP A 242 10.55 -17.22 13.25
N GLY A 243 9.69 -16.82 14.19
CA GLY A 243 9.60 -15.50 14.83
C GLY A 243 10.75 -15.07 15.75
N ALA A 244 11.96 -15.63 15.62
CA ALA A 244 13.13 -15.23 16.40
C ALA A 244 14.20 -14.46 15.57
N GLU A 245 14.22 -14.60 14.24
CA GLU A 245 15.29 -14.00 13.41
C GLU A 245 15.05 -12.51 13.06
N MET A 246 13.79 -12.03 13.08
CA MET A 246 13.48 -10.67 12.61
C MET A 246 14.06 -9.57 13.52
N VAL A 247 14.20 -9.83 14.82
CA VAL A 247 14.82 -8.91 15.78
C VAL A 247 16.33 -8.76 15.52
N LEU A 248 17.00 -9.84 15.10
CA LEU A 248 18.43 -9.85 14.78
C LEU A 248 18.71 -9.12 13.46
N VAL A 249 17.84 -9.24 12.47
CA VAL A 249 17.94 -8.51 11.19
C VAL A 249 17.87 -6.99 11.44
N CYS A 250 16.91 -6.54 12.25
CA CYS A 250 16.77 -5.12 12.57
C CYS A 250 17.98 -4.56 13.35
N GLN A 251 18.60 -5.36 14.23
CA GLN A 251 19.82 -4.98 14.96
C GLN A 251 21.09 -5.02 14.09
N ALA A 252 21.14 -5.91 13.09
CA ALA A 252 22.28 -6.03 12.16
C ALA A 252 22.31 -4.86 11.16
N PHE A 253 21.15 -4.42 10.67
CA PHE A 253 21.06 -3.30 9.73
C PHE A 253 21.32 -1.93 10.37
N SER A 254 21.02 -1.73 11.66
CA SER A 254 21.36 -0.46 12.34
C SER A 254 22.87 -0.27 12.56
N ARG A 255 23.67 -1.34 12.44
CA ARG A 255 25.13 -1.32 12.61
C ARG A 255 25.93 -1.34 11.29
N ALA A 256 25.31 -1.66 10.16
CA ALA A 256 26.03 -1.82 8.89
C ALA A 256 26.06 -0.51 8.09
N SER A 257 27.23 0.13 8.06
CA SER A 257 27.53 1.21 7.12
C SER A 257 27.43 0.71 5.66
N LEU A 258 26.97 1.61 4.78
CA LEU A 258 26.37 1.42 3.45
C LEU A 258 27.19 0.70 2.35
N THR A 259 28.20 -0.11 2.64
CA THR A 259 29.08 -0.68 1.59
C THR A 259 28.76 -2.11 1.15
N ASN A 260 27.74 -2.78 1.72
CA ASN A 260 27.47 -4.21 1.43
C ASN A 260 26.01 -4.55 1.06
N VAL A 261 25.20 -3.56 0.68
CA VAL A 261 23.75 -3.71 0.45
C VAL A 261 23.39 -4.60 -0.76
N TYR A 262 24.36 -5.06 -1.58
CA TYR A 262 24.07 -5.83 -2.80
C TYR A 262 24.72 -7.22 -2.94
N ARG A 263 25.33 -7.82 -1.90
CA ARG A 263 25.97 -9.16 -2.03
C ARG A 263 25.38 -10.30 -1.20
N ARG A 264 24.32 -10.08 -0.43
CA ARG A 264 23.81 -11.09 0.50
C ARG A 264 22.29 -11.20 0.47
N PHE A 265 21.77 -11.68 -0.66
CA PHE A 265 20.51 -12.43 -0.65
C PHE A 265 20.68 -13.92 -0.99
N ASP A 266 21.83 -14.35 -1.55
CA ASP A 266 22.11 -15.78 -1.80
C ASP A 266 23.21 -16.41 -0.91
N HIS A 267 23.89 -15.64 -0.05
CA HIS A 267 25.00 -16.16 0.78
C HIS A 267 24.78 -16.15 2.29
N VAL A 268 23.63 -15.69 2.81
CA VAL A 268 23.35 -15.76 4.26
C VAL A 268 22.74 -17.11 4.66
N VAL A 269 22.17 -17.86 3.71
CA VAL A 269 21.66 -19.22 3.94
C VAL A 269 22.79 -20.28 3.95
N ALA A 270 23.99 -19.96 3.48
CA ALA A 270 25.06 -20.95 3.27
C ALA A 270 26.21 -20.92 4.30
N SER A 271 26.20 -20.05 5.32
CA SER A 271 27.35 -19.95 6.24
C SER A 271 27.03 -19.81 7.73
N ILE A 272 25.87 -20.29 8.18
CA ILE A 272 25.65 -20.55 9.61
C ILE A 272 25.96 -22.03 9.86
N GLN A 273 27.25 -22.38 9.87
CA GLN A 273 27.71 -23.46 10.72
C GLN A 273 27.62 -22.93 12.15
N LEU A 274 26.62 -23.39 12.90
CA LEU A 274 26.53 -23.17 14.34
C LEU A 274 27.69 -23.92 15.03
N PRO A 275 28.61 -23.27 15.76
CA PRO A 275 29.32 -23.94 16.84
C PRO A 275 28.48 -23.82 18.12
N PHE A 276 28.56 -24.86 18.96
CA PHE A 276 27.94 -25.01 20.29
C PHE A 276 26.56 -25.68 20.33
N CYS A 277 26.58 -27.02 20.23
CA CYS A 277 26.22 -27.91 21.35
C CYS A 277 27.16 -29.13 21.36
N ARG A 278 28.30 -28.99 22.05
CA ARG A 278 28.85 -30.03 22.96
C ARG A 278 28.55 -29.44 24.35
N GLU A 279 27.99 -30.14 25.32
CA GLU A 279 28.08 -31.55 25.72
C GLU A 279 26.70 -32.13 26.06
#